data_AF-A0A016W3M6-F1
#
_entry.id   AF-A0A016W3M6-F1
#
_cell.length_a   1.000
_cell.length_b   1.000
_cell.length_c   1.000
_cell.angle_alpha   90.00
_cell.angle_beta   90.00
_cell.angle_gamma   90.00
#
_symmetry.space_group_name_H-M   'P 1'
#
loop_
_entity.id
_entity.type
_entity.pdbx_description
1 polymer ?
#
loop_
_entity_poly.entity_id
_entity_poly.type
_entity_poly.pdbx_seq_one_letter_code
_entity_poly.pdbx_strand_id
1 'polypeptide(L)'
;MSSLNAMQAALEDLNRCDIATLLHHLLPRLDAIDSRLNSIDTRLDGIDTRIENRHDASDATLEPILVRTAPKSNCVFCEVDENRDSHHSGRCSRYPDPVSRTAQATRLGLCLRCLKGLHRDECDVKCGNCGHGHNVLLCHHRRPQVPPQKRPRF
;
A
#
# COMPACT_ATOMS: atom_id res chain seq x y z
N MET A 1 19.23 -71.82 50.91
CA MET A 1 19.44 -71.62 49.45
C MET A 1 18.12 -71.47 48.69
N SER A 2 17.08 -72.28 48.90
CA SER A 2 15.81 -72.15 48.15
C SER A 2 15.01 -70.85 48.37
N SER A 3 15.01 -70.28 49.58
CA SER A 3 14.23 -69.07 49.88
C SER A 3 14.80 -67.79 49.22
N LEU A 4 16.12 -67.74 49.01
CA LEU A 4 16.80 -66.62 48.36
C LEU A 4 16.56 -66.63 46.85
N ASN A 5 16.55 -67.83 46.24
CA ASN A 5 16.15 -68.02 44.84
C ASN A 5 14.67 -67.66 44.59
N ALA A 6 13.78 -67.94 45.56
CA ALA A 6 12.37 -67.58 45.44
C ALA A 6 12.15 -66.06 45.47
N MET A 7 12.89 -65.33 46.33
CA MET A 7 12.85 -63.87 46.35
C MET A 7 13.47 -63.25 45.08
N GLN A 8 14.53 -63.87 44.54
CA GLN A 8 15.16 -63.45 43.28
C GLN A 8 14.21 -63.60 42.09
N ALA A 9 13.50 -64.73 42.00
CA ALA A 9 12.51 -64.99 40.97
C ALA A 9 11.31 -64.03 41.04
N ALA A 10 10.84 -63.71 42.26
CA ALA A 10 9.76 -62.73 42.44
C ALA A 10 10.21 -61.30 42.08
N LEU A 11 11.47 -60.96 42.35
CA LEU A 11 12.05 -59.67 41.96
C LEU A 11 12.26 -59.57 40.43
N GLU A 12 12.63 -60.67 39.77
CA GLU A 12 12.65 -60.77 38.30
C GLU A 12 11.25 -60.65 37.70
N ASP A 13 10.24 -61.30 38.28
CA ASP A 13 8.84 -61.20 37.83
C ASP A 13 8.25 -59.78 38.05
N LEU A 14 8.69 -59.08 39.09
CA LEU A 14 8.32 -57.68 39.34
C LEU A 14 9.07 -56.70 38.41
N ASN A 15 10.32 -57.02 38.05
CA ASN A 15 11.09 -56.31 37.02
C ASN A 15 10.61 -56.64 35.59
N ARG A 16 9.73 -57.63 35.43
CA ARG A 16 9.20 -58.12 34.15
C ARG A 16 8.13 -57.24 33.51
N CYS A 17 8.02 -55.98 33.93
CA CYS A 17 7.70 -54.96 32.94
C CYS A 17 8.90 -54.86 31.98
N ASP A 18 9.01 -55.86 31.12
CA ASP A 18 10.05 -55.97 30.12
C ASP A 18 9.95 -54.72 29.26
N ILE A 19 11.11 -54.17 28.86
CA ILE A 19 11.19 -53.00 27.97
C ILE A 19 10.28 -53.21 26.74
N ALA A 20 10.14 -54.46 26.27
CA ALA A 20 9.22 -54.85 25.21
C ALA A 20 7.74 -54.50 25.49
N THR A 21 7.24 -54.76 26.70
CA THR A 21 5.84 -54.46 27.09
C THR A 21 5.62 -52.95 27.18
N LEU A 22 6.59 -52.21 27.72
CA LEU A 22 6.55 -50.75 27.74
C LEU A 22 6.56 -50.16 26.32
N LEU A 23 7.44 -50.67 25.44
CA LEU A 23 7.51 -50.25 24.04
C LEU A 23 6.21 -50.55 23.29
N HIS A 24 5.61 -51.73 23.49
CA HIS A 24 4.35 -52.10 22.87
C HIS A 24 3.21 -51.13 23.24
N HIS A 25 3.22 -50.56 24.44
CA HIS A 25 2.22 -49.57 24.86
C HIS A 25 2.57 -48.13 24.46
N LEU A 26 3.85 -47.78 24.40
CA LEU A 26 4.29 -46.41 24.13
C LEU A 26 4.36 -46.09 22.63
N LEU A 27 4.82 -47.02 21.79
CA LEU A 27 4.98 -46.78 20.34
C LEU A 27 3.67 -46.31 19.67
N PRO A 28 2.50 -46.96 19.86
CA PRO A 28 1.26 -46.50 19.23
C PRO A 28 0.82 -45.11 19.71
N ARG A 29 1.19 -44.74 20.95
CA ARG A 29 0.89 -43.40 21.48
C ARG A 29 1.79 -42.34 20.85
N LEU A 30 3.06 -42.67 20.59
CA LEU A 30 3.99 -41.80 19.87
C LEU A 30 3.53 -41.63 18.41
N ASP A 31 3.16 -42.71 17.72
CA ASP A 31 2.62 -42.63 16.35
C ASP A 31 1.35 -41.76 16.28
N ALA A 32 0.48 -41.88 17.28
CA ALA A 32 -0.71 -41.04 17.39
C ALA A 32 -0.37 -39.57 17.69
N ILE A 33 0.69 -39.29 18.46
CA ILE A 33 1.19 -37.93 18.69
C ILE A 33 1.77 -37.36 17.40
N ASP A 34 2.61 -38.10 16.68
CA ASP A 34 3.20 -37.66 15.41
C ASP A 34 2.12 -37.36 14.37
N SER A 35 1.09 -38.21 14.29
CA SER A 35 -0.06 -37.97 13.40
C SER A 35 -0.81 -36.68 13.77
N ARG A 36 -0.95 -36.39 15.07
CA ARG A 36 -1.57 -35.13 15.54
C ARG A 36 -0.68 -33.92 15.27
N LEU A 37 0.63 -34.03 15.41
CA LEU A 37 1.58 -32.96 15.10
C LEU A 37 1.56 -32.62 13.61
N ASN A 38 1.62 -33.62 12.73
CA ASN A 38 1.46 -33.42 11.29
C ASN A 38 0.11 -32.74 10.93
N SER A 39 -0.97 -33.12 11.63
CA SER A 39 -2.26 -32.45 11.46
C SER A 39 -2.28 -31.01 12.00
N ILE A 40 -1.44 -30.67 12.97
CA ILE A 40 -1.30 -29.30 13.47
C ILE A 40 -0.50 -28.48 12.45
N ASP A 41 0.62 -29.00 11.95
CA ASP A 41 1.45 -28.31 10.96
C ASP A 41 0.66 -27.94 9.71
N THR A 42 -0.09 -28.89 9.14
CA THR A 42 -0.97 -28.61 7.99
C THR A 42 -2.03 -27.54 8.27
N ARG A 43 -2.52 -27.44 9.51
CA ARG A 43 -3.46 -26.38 9.91
C ARG A 43 -2.76 -25.04 10.09
N LEU A 44 -1.52 -25.03 10.56
CA LEU A 44 -0.70 -23.82 10.69
C LEU A 44 -0.34 -23.28 9.30
N ASP A 45 0.09 -24.11 8.36
CA ASP A 45 0.30 -23.72 6.96
C ASP A 45 -0.99 -23.12 6.35
N GLY A 46 -2.14 -23.75 6.63
CA GLY A 46 -3.44 -23.23 6.23
C GLY A 46 -3.83 -21.90 6.90
N ILE A 47 -3.30 -21.59 8.08
CA ILE A 47 -3.49 -20.30 8.75
C ILE A 47 -2.57 -19.24 8.12
N ASP A 48 -1.30 -19.56 7.91
CA ASP A 48 -0.32 -18.65 7.32
C ASP A 48 -0.75 -18.17 5.93
N THR A 49 -1.14 -19.11 5.07
CA THR A 49 -1.69 -18.78 3.74
C THR A 49 -2.93 -17.88 3.82
N ARG A 50 -3.81 -18.07 4.81
CA ARG A 50 -5.01 -17.20 4.99
C ARG A 50 -4.63 -15.83 5.52
N ILE A 51 -3.58 -15.71 6.32
CA ILE A 51 -3.08 -14.43 6.82
C ILE A 51 -2.43 -13.64 5.69
N GLU A 52 -1.56 -14.27 4.90
CA GLU A 52 -0.91 -13.66 3.73
C GLU A 52 -1.95 -13.13 2.73
N ASN A 53 -2.91 -13.97 2.33
CA ASN A 53 -3.97 -13.56 1.41
C ASN A 53 -4.80 -12.38 1.95
N ARG A 54 -5.06 -12.32 3.27
CA ARG A 54 -5.79 -11.20 3.89
C ARG A 54 -4.93 -9.94 3.96
N HIS A 55 -3.63 -10.08 4.17
CA HIS A 55 -2.69 -8.97 4.16
C HIS A 55 -2.63 -8.35 2.76
N ASP A 56 -2.42 -9.17 1.74
CA ASP A 56 -2.36 -8.73 0.34
C ASP A 56 -3.68 -8.07 -0.10
N ALA A 57 -4.83 -8.65 0.28
CA ALA A 57 -6.13 -8.04 0.02
C ALA A 57 -6.28 -6.68 0.74
N SER A 58 -5.75 -6.55 1.95
CA SER A 58 -5.77 -5.28 2.68
C SER A 58 -4.92 -4.24 1.96
N ASP A 59 -3.69 -4.57 1.59
CA ASP A 59 -2.80 -3.67 0.86
C ASP A 59 -3.40 -3.23 -0.48
N ALA A 60 -3.93 -4.17 -1.26
CA ALA A 60 -4.58 -3.90 -2.54
C ALA A 60 -5.80 -2.97 -2.42
N THR A 61 -6.49 -2.97 -1.28
CA THR A 61 -7.61 -2.05 -1.02
C THR A 61 -7.16 -0.70 -0.49
N LEU A 62 -6.14 -0.67 0.37
CA LEU A 62 -5.70 0.54 1.05
C LEU A 62 -4.85 1.44 0.16
N GLU A 63 -3.91 0.89 -0.61
CA GLU A 63 -3.03 1.66 -1.50
C GLU A 63 -3.80 2.62 -2.43
N PRO A 64 -4.81 2.18 -3.22
CA PRO A 64 -5.53 3.08 -4.11
C PRO A 64 -6.35 4.14 -3.35
N ILE A 65 -6.86 3.81 -2.16
CA ILE A 65 -7.57 4.78 -1.32
C ILE A 65 -6.61 5.87 -0.89
N LEU A 66 -5.43 5.52 -0.36
CA LEU A 66 -4.41 6.48 0.06
C LEU A 66 -4.00 7.43 -1.06
N VAL A 67 -3.78 6.90 -2.27
CA VAL A 67 -3.43 7.71 -3.45
C VAL A 67 -4.56 8.68 -3.84
N ARG A 68 -5.82 8.22 -3.77
CA ARG A 68 -6.99 9.03 -4.14
C ARG A 68 -7.30 10.10 -3.10
N THR A 69 -7.12 9.80 -1.82
CA THR A 69 -7.40 10.70 -0.71
C THR A 69 -6.19 11.55 -0.29
N ALA A 70 -5.03 11.33 -0.91
CA ALA A 70 -3.85 12.15 -0.67
C ALA A 70 -4.20 13.64 -0.82
N PRO A 71 -3.89 14.48 0.19
CA PRO A 71 -4.24 15.88 0.15
C PRO A 71 -3.49 16.54 -1.02
N LYS A 72 -4.22 17.36 -1.79
CA LYS A 72 -3.68 18.09 -2.94
C LYS A 72 -3.93 19.57 -2.73
N SER A 73 -2.91 20.37 -3.00
CA SER A 73 -3.07 21.83 -2.99
C SER A 73 -4.00 22.25 -4.13
N ASN A 74 -4.96 23.13 -3.85
CA ASN A 74 -5.80 23.78 -4.86
C ASN A 74 -4.99 24.68 -5.82
N CYS A 75 -3.75 24.99 -5.46
CA CYS A 75 -2.80 25.79 -6.21
C CYS A 75 -1.66 24.89 -6.68
N VAL A 76 -1.53 24.72 -8.00
CA VAL A 76 -0.48 23.88 -8.62
C VAL A 76 0.95 24.37 -8.34
N PHE A 77 1.09 25.61 -7.87
CA PHE A 77 2.38 26.24 -7.60
C PHE A 77 2.83 26.14 -6.14
N CYS A 78 1.92 25.84 -5.21
CA CYS A 78 2.17 25.80 -3.77
C CYS A 78 1.97 24.39 -3.23
N GLU A 79 2.79 23.99 -2.27
CA GLU A 79 2.57 22.75 -1.53
C GLU A 79 1.30 22.81 -0.69
N VAL A 80 0.82 21.65 -0.24
CA VAL A 80 -0.42 21.53 0.57
C VAL A 80 -0.33 22.41 1.82
N ASP A 81 0.80 22.36 2.53
CA ASP A 81 0.99 23.07 3.80
C ASP A 81 1.14 24.59 3.63
N GLU A 82 1.52 25.03 2.43
CA GLU A 82 1.67 26.44 2.07
C GLU A 82 0.34 27.05 1.62
N ASN A 83 -0.61 26.25 1.12
CA ASN A 83 -1.91 26.69 0.62
C ASN A 83 -3.01 26.63 1.71
N ARG A 84 -2.74 27.20 2.87
CA ARG A 84 -3.67 27.16 4.04
C ARG A 84 -4.98 27.88 3.80
N ASP A 85 -4.96 28.95 3.01
CA ASP A 85 -6.13 29.74 2.60
C ASP A 85 -6.88 29.11 1.41
N SER A 86 -6.44 27.94 0.92
CA SER A 86 -7.11 27.15 -0.11
C SER A 86 -7.33 27.90 -1.44
N HIS A 87 -6.44 28.83 -1.77
CA HIS A 87 -6.52 29.57 -3.02
C HIS A 87 -6.24 28.67 -4.24
N HIS A 88 -6.73 29.10 -5.40
CA HIS A 88 -6.51 28.43 -6.68
C HIS A 88 -5.33 29.06 -7.41
N SER A 89 -4.67 28.31 -8.31
CA SER A 89 -3.46 28.73 -9.03
C SER A 89 -3.53 30.12 -9.68
N GLY A 90 -4.71 30.50 -10.21
CA GLY A 90 -4.91 31.81 -10.84
C GLY A 90 -4.90 33.00 -9.88
N ARG A 91 -5.17 32.77 -8.59
CA ARG A 91 -5.20 33.77 -7.51
C ARG A 91 -4.00 33.67 -6.55
N CYS A 92 -2.98 32.90 -6.92
CA CYS A 92 -1.80 32.74 -6.09
C CYS A 92 -1.07 34.09 -5.89
N SER A 93 -0.98 34.54 -4.65
CA SER A 93 -0.28 35.78 -4.27
C SER A 93 1.24 35.63 -4.27
N ARG A 94 1.75 34.40 -4.05
CA ARG A 94 3.18 34.08 -4.07
C ARG A 94 3.77 34.06 -5.47
N TYR A 95 2.96 33.72 -6.47
CA TYR A 95 3.33 33.67 -7.90
C TYR A 95 2.33 34.49 -8.74
N PRO A 96 2.38 35.83 -8.63
CA PRO A 96 1.33 36.72 -9.15
C PRO A 96 1.39 36.92 -10.67
N ASP A 97 2.58 36.77 -11.27
CA ASP A 97 2.83 37.06 -12.69
C ASP A 97 3.22 35.80 -13.48
N PRO A 98 3.14 35.84 -14.83
CA PRO A 98 3.43 34.65 -15.63
C PRO A 98 4.90 34.20 -15.60
N VAL A 99 5.85 35.10 -15.33
CA VAL A 99 7.28 34.73 -15.25
C VAL A 99 7.52 33.92 -13.97
N SER A 100 7.06 34.42 -12.81
CA SER A 100 7.22 33.71 -11.54
C SER A 100 6.52 32.34 -11.56
N ARG A 101 5.34 32.24 -12.19
CA ARG A 101 4.66 30.96 -12.41
C ARG A 101 5.42 30.01 -13.32
N THR A 102 6.06 30.52 -14.37
CA THR A 102 6.86 29.70 -15.30
C THR A 102 8.10 29.16 -14.58
N ALA A 103 8.82 30.00 -13.84
CA ALA A 103 9.96 29.58 -13.04
C ALA A 103 9.56 28.52 -12.00
N GLN A 104 8.43 28.72 -11.33
CA GLN A 104 7.92 27.75 -10.35
C GLN A 104 7.48 26.45 -11.00
N ALA A 105 6.80 26.49 -12.14
CA ALA A 105 6.41 25.30 -12.89
C ALA A 105 7.63 24.47 -13.31
N THR A 106 8.69 25.13 -13.80
CA THR A 106 9.96 24.47 -14.13
C THR A 106 10.61 23.86 -12.89
N ARG A 107 10.64 24.58 -11.76
CA ARG A 107 11.20 24.08 -10.49
C ARG A 107 10.46 22.85 -9.97
N LEU A 108 9.14 22.82 -10.12
CA LEU A 108 8.29 21.69 -9.76
C LEU A 108 8.31 20.55 -10.80
N GLY A 109 9.11 20.67 -11.87
CA GLY A 109 9.17 19.67 -12.93
C GLY A 109 7.81 19.48 -13.62
N LEU A 110 7.10 20.58 -13.89
CA LEU A 110 5.82 20.56 -14.59
C LEU A 110 5.99 20.86 -16.08
N CYS A 111 5.17 20.22 -16.89
CA CYS A 111 5.03 20.56 -18.30
C CYS A 111 4.42 21.96 -18.43
N LEU A 112 5.12 22.88 -19.10
CA LEU A 112 4.67 24.27 -19.26
C LEU A 112 3.40 24.42 -20.14
N ARG A 113 3.01 23.36 -20.85
CA ARG A 113 1.79 23.34 -21.70
C ARG A 113 0.56 22.93 -20.89
N CYS A 114 0.64 21.85 -20.11
CA CYS A 114 -0.52 21.29 -19.39
C CYS A 114 -0.48 21.46 -17.86
N LEU A 115 0.64 21.91 -17.28
CA LEU A 115 0.91 22.00 -15.83
C LEU A 115 0.72 20.68 -15.07
N LYS A 116 0.84 19.54 -15.76
CA LYS A 116 1.00 18.21 -15.14
C LYS A 116 2.48 17.89 -15.00
N GLY A 117 2.82 16.79 -14.30
CA GLY A 117 4.20 16.32 -14.17
C GLY A 117 4.92 16.19 -15.53
N LEU A 118 6.23 16.42 -15.52
CA LEU A 118 7.07 16.35 -16.71
C LEU A 118 6.90 14.99 -17.40
N HIS A 119 6.72 15.03 -18.71
CA HIS A 119 6.54 13.84 -19.54
C HIS A 119 7.42 13.95 -20.80
N ARG A 120 7.81 12.79 -21.34
CA ARG A 120 8.70 12.70 -22.53
C ARG A 120 7.96 12.88 -23.85
N ASP A 121 6.64 12.70 -23.85
CA ASP A 121 5.81 12.76 -25.05
C ASP A 121 5.46 14.19 -25.48
N GLU A 122 5.09 14.36 -26.75
CA GLU A 122 4.69 15.66 -27.29
C GLU A 122 3.36 16.13 -26.67
N CYS A 123 3.38 17.29 -25.99
CA CYS A 123 2.24 17.75 -25.22
C CYS A 123 1.29 18.61 -26.06
N ASP A 124 0.25 18.11 -26.73
CA ASP A 124 -0.54 18.95 -27.65
C ASP A 124 -1.38 20.10 -27.05
N VAL A 125 -1.34 20.32 -25.73
CA VAL A 125 -2.06 21.41 -25.08
C VAL A 125 -1.58 22.77 -25.59
N LYS A 126 -2.53 23.60 -26.04
CA LYS A 126 -2.30 24.96 -26.51
C LYS A 126 -2.99 25.96 -25.59
N CYS A 127 -2.44 27.16 -25.51
CA CYS A 127 -2.98 28.24 -24.71
C CYS A 127 -4.34 28.67 -25.29
N GLY A 128 -5.41 28.58 -24.49
CA GLY A 128 -6.74 29.04 -24.91
C GLY A 128 -6.85 30.55 -25.16
N ASN A 129 -5.81 31.32 -24.81
CA ASN A 129 -5.80 32.77 -25.02
C ASN A 129 -5.08 33.21 -26.30
N CYS A 130 -3.87 32.70 -26.57
CA CYS A 130 -3.08 33.10 -27.74
C CYS A 130 -2.74 31.94 -28.70
N GLY A 131 -3.22 30.72 -28.44
CA GLY A 131 -3.03 29.55 -29.31
C GLY A 131 -1.65 28.89 -29.29
N HIS A 132 -0.67 29.46 -28.58
CA HIS A 132 0.71 28.96 -28.54
C HIS A 132 0.91 27.82 -27.52
N GLY A 133 2.05 27.14 -27.59
CA GLY A 133 2.40 26.00 -26.73
C GLY A 133 2.76 26.39 -25.29
N HIS A 134 1.80 26.87 -24.51
CA HIS A 134 1.92 27.07 -23.07
C HIS A 134 0.55 27.02 -22.38
N ASN A 135 0.55 26.88 -21.06
CA ASN A 135 -0.67 26.93 -20.26
C ASN A 135 -1.20 28.37 -20.13
N VAL A 136 -2.52 28.53 -20.12
CA VAL A 136 -3.17 29.86 -19.99
C VAL A 136 -2.70 30.65 -18.76
N LEU A 137 -2.33 29.99 -17.66
CA LEU A 137 -1.83 30.64 -16.44
C LEU A 137 -0.44 31.27 -16.61
N LEU A 138 0.31 30.84 -17.63
CA LEU A 138 1.64 31.34 -18.00
C LEU A 138 1.58 32.34 -19.17
N CYS A 139 0.38 32.70 -19.63
CA CYS A 139 0.22 33.56 -20.79
C CYS A 139 0.46 35.04 -20.42
N HIS A 140 1.33 35.72 -21.16
CA HIS A 140 1.54 37.17 -21.05
C HIS A 140 0.49 38.01 -21.79
N HIS A 141 -0.25 37.40 -22.71
CA HIS A 141 -1.32 38.09 -23.43
C HIS A 141 -2.54 38.14 -22.50
N ARG A 142 -2.94 39.33 -22.03
CA ARG A 142 -4.24 39.50 -21.36
C ARG A 142 -5.33 39.58 -22.42
N ARG A 143 -6.34 38.72 -22.33
CA ARG A 143 -7.57 38.88 -23.12
C ARG A 143 -8.20 40.25 -22.75
N PRO A 144 -8.60 41.08 -23.72
CA PRO A 144 -9.51 42.19 -23.41
C PRO A 144 -10.73 41.61 -22.70
N GLN A 145 -11.21 42.24 -21.63
CA GLN A 145 -12.46 41.86 -20.99
C GLN A 145 -13.61 42.11 -21.98
N VAL A 146 -13.93 41.14 -22.83
CA VAL A 146 -15.16 41.18 -23.61
C VAL A 146 -16.29 40.86 -22.63
N PRO A 147 -17.31 41.74 -22.49
CA PRO A 147 -18.45 41.46 -21.62
C PRO A 147 -19.07 40.11 -21.96
N PRO A 148 -19.55 39.33 -20.97
CA PRO A 148 -20.16 38.03 -21.25
C PRO A 148 -21.35 38.23 -22.20
N GLN A 149 -21.21 37.73 -23.44
CA GLN A 149 -22.34 37.67 -24.37
C GLN A 149 -23.39 36.76 -23.74
N LYS A 150 -24.55 37.34 -23.41
CA LYS A 150 -25.70 36.61 -22.89
C LYS A 150 -26.04 35.51 -23.91
N ARG A 151 -25.89 34.24 -23.52
CA ARG A 151 -26.34 33.12 -24.35
C ARG A 151 -27.85 33.26 -24.59
N PRO A 152 -28.35 33.12 -25.82
CA PRO A 152 -29.80 33.11 -26.08
C PRO A 152 -30.43 31.99 -25.25
N ARG A 153 -31.46 32.33 -24.47
CA ARG A 153 -32.34 31.31 -23.91
C ARG A 153 -33.22 30.84 -25.06
N PHE A 154 -33.06 29.58 -25.45
CA PHE A 154 -34.07 28.84 -26.19
C PHE A 154 -35.11 28.34 -25.19
#